data_AF-A0A239FTL7-F1
#
_entry.id   AF-A0A239FTL7-F1
#
_cell.length_a   1.000
_cell.length_b   1.000
_cell.length_c   1.000
_cell.angle_alpha   90.00
_cell.angle_beta   90.00
_cell.angle_gamma   90.00
#
_symmetry.space_group_name_H-M   'P 1'
#
loop_
_entity.id
_entity.type
_entity.pdbx_description
1 polymer ?
#
loop_
_entity_poly.entity_id
_entity_poly.type
_entity_poly.pdbx_seq_one_letter_code
_entity_poly.pdbx_strand_id
1 'polypeptide(L)'
;MRAALGLIEAIGLTTAITALDAAGKAADVKLVGYEKVIGAGKAVSVTVHIAGEVAAVKASVEAGVAAASKVGTVLSHHVIPRPHEEVDLIIKAFEKNLQKKAVREQLKESEGVEENNSEDKKKEE
;
A
#
# COMPACT_ATOMS: atom_id res chain seq x y z
N MET A 1 -16.89 -5.03 6.36
CA MET A 1 -17.03 -4.31 5.09
C MET A 1 -17.33 -5.41 4.08
N ARG A 2 -18.44 -5.37 3.34
CA ARG A 2 -18.78 -6.46 2.41
C ARG A 2 -18.08 -6.31 1.04
N ALA A 3 -16.80 -5.94 1.04
CA ALA A 3 -16.00 -5.74 -0.17
C ALA A 3 -14.98 -6.87 -0.33
N ALA A 4 -14.63 -7.20 -1.56
CA ALA A 4 -13.51 -8.11 -1.83
C ALA A 4 -12.19 -7.43 -1.49
N LEU A 5 -11.17 -8.22 -1.14
CA LEU A 5 -9.82 -7.74 -0.84
C LEU A 5 -8.84 -8.27 -1.89
N GLY A 6 -8.03 -7.38 -2.44
CA GLY A 6 -6.89 -7.68 -3.29
C GLY A 6 -5.59 -7.36 -2.57
N LEU A 7 -4.62 -8.26 -2.70
CA LEU A 7 -3.29 -8.18 -2.07
C LEU A 7 -2.24 -8.30 -3.16
N ILE A 8 -1.28 -7.39 -3.19
CA ILE A 8 -0.07 -7.50 -4.02
C ILE A 8 1.13 -7.15 -3.15
N GLU A 9 2.00 -8.12 -2.91
CA GLU A 9 3.25 -7.93 -2.20
C GLU A 9 4.42 -7.89 -3.17
N ALA A 10 5.25 -6.85 -3.07
CA ALA A 10 6.41 -6.66 -3.92
C ALA A 10 7.65 -6.27 -3.13
N ILE A 11 8.83 -6.61 -3.65
CA ILE A 11 10.10 -6.12 -3.12
C ILE A 11 10.27 -4.67 -3.56
N GLY A 12 10.47 -3.80 -2.56
CA GLY A 12 10.70 -2.37 -2.77
C GLY A 12 9.43 -1.56 -3.04
N LEU A 13 9.48 -0.29 -2.62
CA LEU A 13 8.35 0.62 -2.74
C LEU A 13 8.01 0.97 -4.21
N THR A 14 9.02 1.11 -5.07
CA THR A 14 8.83 1.43 -6.50
C THR A 14 7.98 0.36 -7.21
N THR A 15 8.26 -0.91 -6.95
CA THR A 15 7.51 -2.03 -7.51
C THR A 15 6.06 -2.04 -7.01
N ALA A 16 5.86 -1.80 -5.71
CA ALA A 16 4.53 -1.75 -5.11
C ALA A 16 3.68 -0.57 -5.62
N ILE A 17 4.28 0.61 -5.78
CA ILE A 17 3.61 1.78 -6.36
C ILE A 17 3.22 1.52 -7.82
N THR A 18 4.10 0.88 -8.59
CA THR A 18 3.81 0.47 -9.98
C THR A 18 2.61 -0.48 -10.03
N ALA A 19 2.56 -1.45 -9.11
CA ALA A 19 1.43 -2.37 -8.99
C ALA A 19 0.12 -1.62 -8.74
N LEU A 20 0.15 -0.68 -7.78
CA LEU A 20 -1.02 0.08 -7.38
C LEU A 20 -1.54 1.01 -8.49
N ASP A 21 -0.65 1.71 -9.19
CA ASP A 21 -1.00 2.59 -10.31
C ASP A 21 -1.72 1.81 -11.43
N ALA A 22 -1.17 0.66 -11.82
CA ALA A 22 -1.80 -0.20 -12.82
C ALA A 22 -3.12 -0.81 -12.31
N ALA A 23 -3.17 -1.23 -11.05
CA ALA A 23 -4.37 -1.79 -10.43
C ALA A 23 -5.54 -0.80 -10.39
N GLY A 24 -5.29 0.46 -9.99
CA GLY A 24 -6.30 1.51 -9.93
C GLY A 24 -6.76 2.01 -11.30
N LYS A 25 -5.93 1.87 -12.34
CA LYS A 25 -6.31 2.18 -13.73
C LYS A 25 -7.14 1.09 -14.40
N ALA A 26 -7.05 -0.15 -13.91
CA ALA A 26 -7.68 -1.31 -14.54
C ALA A 26 -9.17 -1.47 -14.18
N ALA A 27 -9.57 -1.09 -12.96
CA ALA A 27 -10.96 -1.19 -12.50
C ALA A 27 -11.22 -0.25 -11.32
N ASP A 28 -12.49 -0.05 -10.97
CA ASP A 28 -12.90 0.76 -9.82
C ASP A 28 -12.61 0.02 -8.50
N VAL A 29 -11.46 0.34 -7.92
CA VAL A 29 -11.00 -0.19 -6.63
C VAL A 29 -10.41 0.94 -5.79
N LYS A 30 -10.49 0.79 -4.47
CA LYS A 30 -9.93 1.74 -3.52
C LYS A 30 -8.69 1.14 -2.84
N LEU A 31 -7.62 1.92 -2.73
CA LEU A 31 -6.53 1.61 -1.82
C LEU A 31 -7.03 1.66 -0.37
N VAL A 32 -7.00 0.52 0.32
CA VAL A 32 -7.34 0.46 1.76
C VAL A 32 -6.12 0.65 2.64
N GLY A 33 -4.93 0.32 2.15
CA GLY A 33 -3.68 0.62 2.84
C GLY A 33 -2.49 -0.09 2.23
N TYR A 34 -1.33 0.16 2.81
CA TYR A 34 -0.10 -0.54 2.45
C TYR A 34 0.68 -0.89 3.72
N GLU A 35 1.32 -2.04 3.73
CA GLU A 35 2.13 -2.51 4.85
C GLU A 35 3.56 -2.72 4.38
N LYS A 36 4.52 -2.24 5.18
CA LYS A 36 5.95 -2.41 4.91
C LYS A 36 6.48 -3.49 5.82
N VAL A 37 7.04 -4.55 5.24
CA VAL A 37 7.66 -5.66 5.98
C VAL A 37 9.17 -5.64 5.73
N ILE A 38 9.94 -5.70 6.81
CA ILE A 38 11.41 -5.76 6.75
C ILE A 38 11.83 -7.21 7.02
N GLY A 39 12.69 -7.76 6.17
CA GLY A 39 13.23 -9.10 6.33
C GLY A 39 12.52 -10.19 5.52
N ALA A 40 11.49 -9.85 4.74
CA ALA A 40 10.88 -10.75 3.78
C ALA A 40 11.92 -11.16 2.72
N GLY A 41 12.40 -12.41 2.76
CA GLY A 41 13.46 -12.88 1.88
C GLY A 41 14.78 -12.08 2.00
N LYS A 42 15.07 -11.50 3.17
CA LYS A 42 16.20 -10.57 3.41
C LYS A 42 16.08 -9.20 2.70
N ALA A 43 14.91 -8.86 2.17
CA ALA A 43 14.63 -7.57 1.54
C ALA A 43 13.55 -6.78 2.31
N VAL A 44 13.29 -5.55 1.87
CA VAL A 44 12.13 -4.75 2.29
C VAL A 44 11.01 -5.00 1.28
N SER A 45 9.89 -5.58 1.72
CA SER A 45 8.69 -5.74 0.91
C SER A 45 7.62 -4.74 1.30
N VAL A 46 6.75 -4.44 0.35
CA VAL A 46 5.57 -3.60 0.54
C VAL A 46 4.37 -4.35 -0.04
N THR A 47 3.35 -4.53 0.79
CA THR A 47 2.07 -5.10 0.39
C THR A 47 1.05 -3.99 0.22
N VAL A 48 0.49 -3.86 -0.98
CA VAL A 48 -0.66 -2.98 -1.23
C VAL A 48 -1.95 -3.76 -1.10
N HIS A 49 -2.93 -3.14 -0.44
CA HIS A 49 -4.24 -3.69 -0.16
C HIS A 49 -5.28 -2.86 -0.88
N ILE A 50 -6.08 -3.47 -1.74
CA ILE A 50 -7.16 -2.82 -2.48
C ILE A 50 -8.50 -3.47 -2.16
N ALA A 51 -9.58 -2.69 -2.14
CA ALA A 51 -10.93 -3.21 -1.93
C ALA A 51 -11.92 -2.69 -2.97
N GLY A 52 -12.93 -3.50 -3.27
CA GLY A 52 -13.97 -3.19 -4.25
C GLY A 52 -14.90 -4.38 -4.50
N GLU A 53 -15.59 -4.38 -5.64
CA GLU A 53 -16.33 -5.56 -6.08
C GLU A 53 -15.39 -6.70 -6.49
N VAL A 54 -15.82 -7.95 -6.35
CA VAL A 54 -14.99 -9.13 -6.63
C VAL A 54 -14.38 -9.10 -8.03
N ALA A 55 -15.16 -8.72 -9.05
CA ALA A 55 -14.70 -8.66 -10.43
C ALA A 55 -13.66 -7.55 -10.64
N ALA A 56 -13.91 -6.35 -10.09
CA ALA A 56 -12.99 -5.22 -10.15
C ALA A 56 -11.66 -5.55 -9.47
N VAL A 57 -11.70 -6.13 -8.26
CA VAL A 57 -10.50 -6.53 -7.52
C VAL A 57 -9.66 -7.57 -8.26
N LYS A 58 -10.29 -8.57 -8.90
CA LYS A 58 -9.57 -9.55 -9.73
C LYS A 58 -8.83 -8.88 -10.88
N ALA A 59 -9.53 -8.05 -11.66
CA ALA A 59 -8.94 -7.33 -12.79
C ALA A 59 -7.79 -6.41 -12.35
N SER A 60 -7.98 -5.68 -11.25
CA SER A 60 -6.96 -4.82 -10.67
C SER A 60 -5.72 -5.58 -10.20
N VAL A 61 -5.87 -6.72 -9.51
CA VAL A 61 -4.73 -7.53 -9.08
C VAL A 61 -3.95 -8.09 -10.27
N GLU A 62 -4.64 -8.63 -11.27
CA GLU A 62 -4.00 -9.18 -12.48
C GLU A 62 -3.19 -8.10 -13.23
N ALA A 63 -3.78 -6.91 -13.44
CA ALA A 63 -3.11 -5.79 -14.08
C ALA A 63 -1.92 -5.28 -13.26
N GLY A 64 -2.09 -5.13 -11.95
CA GLY A 64 -1.06 -4.67 -11.03
C GLY A 64 0.15 -5.60 -11.01
N VAL A 65 -0.08 -6.91 -10.90
CA VAL A 65 0.99 -7.93 -10.93
C VAL A 65 1.72 -7.92 -12.26
N ALA A 66 1.00 -7.85 -13.39
CA ALA A 66 1.60 -7.84 -14.71
C ALA A 66 2.48 -6.60 -14.96
N ALA A 67 2.07 -5.43 -14.47
CA ALA A 67 2.87 -4.21 -14.58
C ALA A 67 4.09 -4.22 -13.64
N ALA A 68 3.88 -4.58 -12.37
CA ALA A 68 4.92 -4.60 -11.36
C ALA A 68 6.04 -5.61 -11.66
N SER A 69 5.69 -6.76 -12.22
CA SER A 69 6.66 -7.81 -12.61
C SER A 69 7.63 -7.37 -13.72
N LYS A 70 7.35 -6.26 -14.42
CA LYS A 70 8.27 -5.67 -15.42
C LYS A 70 9.27 -4.70 -14.79
N VAL A 71 8.95 -4.16 -13.62
CA VAL A 71 9.76 -3.14 -12.93
C VAL A 71 10.59 -3.75 -11.81
N GLY A 72 10.08 -4.77 -11.13
CA GLY A 72 10.76 -5.44 -10.04
C GLY A 72 10.14 -6.78 -9.71
N THR A 73 10.31 -7.23 -8.47
CA THR A 73 9.87 -8.55 -8.02
C THR A 73 8.54 -8.46 -7.27
N VAL A 74 7.53 -9.17 -7.78
CA VAL A 74 6.31 -9.49 -7.03
C VAL A 74 6.57 -10.77 -6.23
N LEU A 75 6.43 -10.70 -4.91
CA LEU A 75 6.61 -11.86 -4.01
C LEU A 75 5.36 -12.74 -3.98
N SER A 76 4.20 -12.11 -3.83
CA SER A 76 2.93 -12.82 -3.72
C SER A 76 1.77 -11.91 -4.16
N HIS A 77 0.66 -12.51 -4.58
CA HIS A 77 -0.59 -11.80 -4.79
C HIS A 77 -1.79 -12.71 -4.50
N HIS A 78 -2.90 -12.14 -4.07
CA HIS A 78 -4.10 -12.91 -3.75
C HIS A 78 -5.38 -12.07 -3.83
N VAL A 79 -6.50 -12.75 -4.05
CA VAL A 79 -7.83 -12.14 -4.01
C VAL A 79 -8.70 -12.94 -3.07
N ILE A 80 -9.31 -12.25 -2.10
CA ILE A 80 -10.28 -12.80 -1.16
C ILE A 80 -11.66 -12.22 -1.52
N PRO A 81 -12.54 -12.96 -2.22
CA PRO A 81 -13.81 -12.43 -2.69
C PRO A 81 -14.77 -11.99 -1.57
N ARG A 82 -14.70 -12.67 -0.43
CA ARG A 82 -15.54 -12.39 0.75
C ARG A 82 -14.71 -12.62 2.01
N PRO A 83 -13.96 -11.60 2.47
CA PRO A 83 -13.21 -11.69 3.72
C PRO A 83 -14.13 -12.03 4.90
N HIS A 84 -13.60 -12.78 5.87
CA HIS A 84 -14.30 -13.04 7.13
C HIS A 84 -14.39 -11.74 7.95
N GLU A 85 -15.39 -11.63 8.83
CA GLU A 85 -15.62 -10.40 9.62
C GLU A 85 -14.43 -10.02 10.52
N GLU A 86 -13.66 -11.00 10.98
CA GLU A 86 -12.41 -10.75 11.73
C GLU A 86 -11.31 -10.13 10.85
N VAL A 87 -11.25 -10.49 9.56
CA VAL A 87 -10.29 -9.90 8.61
C VAL A 87 -10.67 -8.45 8.31
N ASP A 88 -11.96 -8.12 8.29
CA ASP A 88 -12.42 -6.75 8.13
C ASP A 88 -11.90 -5.80 9.21
N LEU A 89 -11.65 -6.30 10.43
CA LEU A 89 -11.10 -5.48 11.51
C LEU A 89 -9.69 -5.01 11.17
N ILE A 90 -8.88 -5.90 10.58
CA ILE A 90 -7.53 -5.60 10.13
C ILE A 90 -7.57 -4.62 8.94
N ILE A 91 -8.44 -4.87 7.95
CA ILE A 91 -8.62 -3.97 6.80
C ILE A 91 -8.98 -2.55 7.25
N LYS A 92 -9.93 -2.42 8.20
CA LYS A 92 -10.32 -1.12 8.76
C LYS A 92 -9.18 -0.42 9.51
N ALA A 93 -8.29 -1.18 10.15
CA ALA A 93 -7.13 -0.61 10.81
C ALA A 93 -6.17 0.01 9.78
N PHE A 94 -5.97 -0.66 8.64
CA PHE A 94 -5.17 -0.12 7.53
C PHE A 94 -5.75 1.19 6.97
N GLU A 95 -7.08 1.25 6.75
CA GLU A 95 -7.73 2.46 6.25
C GLU A 95 -7.57 3.66 7.19
N LYS A 96 -7.72 3.43 8.50
CA LYS A 96 -7.55 4.48 9.51
C LYS A 96 -6.13 5.03 9.53
N ASN A 97 -5.13 4.17 9.35
CA ASN A 97 -3.73 4.59 9.28
C ASN A 97 -3.47 5.46 8.05
N LEU A 98 -4.06 5.10 6.90
CA LEU A 98 -3.97 5.90 5.67
C LEU A 98 -4.58 7.30 5.86
N GLN A 99 -5.79 7.37 6.42
CA GLN A 99 -6.50 8.63 6.66
C GLN A 99 -5.78 9.50 7.69
N LYS A 100 -5.31 8.93 8.80
CA LYS A 100 -4.59 9.68 9.84
C LYS A 100 -3.30 10.28 9.31
N LYS A 101 -2.61 9.59 8.40
CA LYS A 101 -1.39 10.07 7.78
C LYS A 101 -1.67 11.23 6.81
N ALA A 102 -2.68 11.08 5.93
CA ALA A 102 -3.11 12.13 5.02
C ALA A 102 -3.55 13.41 5.76
N VAL A 103 -4.34 13.28 6.84
CA VAL A 103 -4.77 14.42 7.67
C VAL A 103 -3.57 15.10 8.35
N ARG A 104 -2.60 14.34 8.86
CA ARG A 104 -1.38 14.91 9.47
C ARG A 104 -0.51 15.65 8.45
N GLU A 105 -0.38 15.13 7.24
CA GLU A 105 0.37 15.76 6.14
C GLU A 105 -0.31 17.07 5.69
N GLN A 106 -1.64 17.07 5.56
CA GLN A 106 -2.42 18.28 5.27
C GLN A 106 -2.32 19.36 6.36
N LEU A 107 -2.36 18.97 7.64
CA LEU A 107 -2.18 19.90 8.76
C LEU A 107 -0.78 20.53 8.73
N LYS A 108 0.27 19.74 8.48
CA LYS A 108 1.64 20.24 8.35
C LYS A 108 1.84 21.20 7.17
N GLU A 109 1.22 20.93 6.02
CA GLU A 109 1.23 21.84 4.86
C GLU A 109 0.49 23.15 5.16
N SER A 110 -0.61 23.10 5.91
CA SER A 110 -1.36 24.31 6.31
C SER A 110 -0.64 25.17 7.35
N GLU A 111 0.27 24.57 8.12
CA GLU A 111 1.06 25.25 9.17
C GLU A 111 2.38 25.86 8.66
N GLY A 112 2.74 25.69 7.37
CA GLY A 112 3.84 26.41 6.75
C GLY A 112 5.22 26.16 7.35
N VAL A 113 5.49 24.96 7.87
CA VAL A 113 6.81 24.62 8.43
C VAL A 113 7.74 24.14 7.31
N GLU A 114 8.54 25.05 6.75
CA GLU A 114 9.74 24.68 6.01
C GLU A 114 10.69 23.94 6.96
N GLU A 115 10.90 22.65 6.76
CA GLU A 115 11.94 21.88 7.45
C GLU A 115 13.32 22.41 7.02
N ASN A 116 13.84 23.39 7.75
CA ASN A 116 15.26 23.71 7.72
C ASN A 116 16.02 22.52 8.31
N ASN A 117 16.59 21.73 7.42
CA ASN A 117 17.42 20.59 7.74
C ASN A 117 18.77 21.09 8.25
N SER A 118 18.88 21.31 9.56
CA SER A 118 20.16 21.57 10.21
C SER A 118 20.24 20.84 11.55
N GLU A 119 21.34 20.09 11.69
CA GLU A 119 21.91 19.55 12.93
C GLU A 119 21.66 18.05 13.24
N ASP A 120 22.36 17.19 12.50
CA ASP A 120 23.14 16.11 13.12
C ASP A 120 24.63 16.31 12.79
N LYS A 121 25.20 17.38 13.37
CA LYS A 121 26.64 17.49 13.63
C LYS A 121 26.82 17.61 15.14
N LYS A 122 27.26 16.52 15.77
CA LYS A 122 28.10 16.41 16.98
C LYS A 122 28.08 14.93 17.37
N LYS A 123 29.17 14.22 17.68
CA LYS A 123 30.59 14.48 17.90
C LYS A 123 31.18 13.07 18.13
N GLU A 124 32.19 12.66 17.38
CA GLU A 124 33.53 12.36 17.94
C GLU A 124 33.61 12.49 19.46
N GLU A 125 33.72 11.35 20.15
CA GLU A 125 34.68 11.09 21.23
C GLU A 125 35.17 9.64 21.09
#